data_AF-A0A7X5FR86-F1
#
_entry.id   AF-A0A7X5FR86-F1
#
_cell.length_a   1.000
_cell.length_b   1.000
_cell.length_c   1.000
_cell.angle_alpha   90.00
_cell.angle_beta   90.00
_cell.angle_gamma   90.00
#
_symmetry.space_group_name_H-M   'P 1'
#
loop_
_entity.id
_entity.type
_entity.pdbx_description
1 polymer ?
#
loop_
_entity_poly.entity_id
_entity_poly.type
_entity_poly.pdbx_seq_one_letter_code
_entity_poly.pdbx_strand_id
1 'polypeptide(L)' 'MAKGKRTYVAYYSTETGNMVHSTNIQKKNFEAGKKGPELRKYNPKTRKHEVLKMKEIKKG' A
#
# COMPACT_ATOMS: atom_id res chain seq x y z
N MET A 1 23.02 1.45 -12.43
CA MET A 1 21.92 0.92 -11.61
C MET A 1 20.57 1.29 -12.24
N ALA A 2 19.88 0.35 -12.91
CA ALA A 2 18.56 0.64 -13.46
C ALA A 2 17.59 0.99 -12.31
N LYS A 3 17.12 2.25 -12.28
CA LYS A 3 16.03 2.70 -11.41
C LYS A 3 14.77 1.93 -11.82
N GLY A 4 14.60 0.71 -11.30
CA GLY A 4 13.48 -0.16 -11.64
C GLY A 4 12.16 0.59 -11.46
N LYS A 5 11.26 0.45 -12.45
CA LYS A 5 9.96 1.14 -12.50
C LYS A 5 9.26 1.03 -11.14
N ARG A 6 8.91 2.17 -10.54
CA ARG A 6 8.13 2.22 -9.29
C ARG A 6 6.67 1.92 -9.60
N THR A 7 6.05 1.09 -8.78
CA THR A 7 4.62 0.79 -8.86
C THR A 7 3.87 1.68 -7.88
N TYR A 8 2.78 2.30 -8.34
CA TYR A 8 1.88 3.06 -7.50
C TYR A 8 0.94 2.11 -6.77
N VAL A 9 0.83 2.25 -5.45
CA VAL A 9 0.00 1.41 -4.60
C VAL A 9 -0.84 2.25 -3.66
N ALA A 10 -2.04 1.77 -3.36
CA ALA A 10 -2.94 2.32 -2.38
C ALA A 10 -3.21 1.28 -1.29
N TYR A 11 -3.33 1.76 -0.06
CA TYR A 11 -3.60 1.00 1.14
C TYR A 11 -5.01 1.32 1.62
N TYR A 12 -5.83 0.28 1.71
CA TYR A 12 -7.24 0.37 2.08
C TYR A 12 -7.49 -0.24 3.46
N SER A 13 -8.40 0.37 4.23
CA SER A 13 -8.92 -0.26 5.44
C SER A 13 -9.71 -1.51 5.06
N THR A 14 -9.46 -2.60 5.78
CA THR A 14 -10.24 -3.84 5.65
C THR A 14 -11.63 -3.70 6.26
N GLU A 15 -11.79 -2.82 7.25
CA GLU A 15 -13.05 -2.63 7.96
C GLU A 15 -14.01 -1.71 7.21
N THR A 16 -13.51 -0.56 6.75
CA THR A 16 -14.36 0.50 6.17
C THR A 16 -14.19 0.64 4.66
N GLY A 17 -13.25 -0.08 4.06
CA GLY A 17 -13.03 -0.07 2.60
C GLY A 17 -12.48 1.24 2.04
N ASN A 18 -12.24 2.27 2.87
CA ASN A 18 -11.69 3.55 2.41
C ASN A 18 -10.19 3.43 2.12
N MET A 19 -9.73 4.24 1.16
CA MET A 19 -8.30 4.45 0.97
C MET A 19 -7.75 5.28 2.13
N VAL A 20 -6.74 4.76 2.82
CA VAL A 20 -6.10 5.42 3.97
C VAL A 20 -4.77 6.05 3.56
N HIS A 21 -4.05 5.44 2.63
CA HIS A 21 -2.75 5.94 2.19
C HIS A 21 -2.42 5.50 0.76
N SER A 22 -1.65 6.30 0.03
CA SER A 22 -1.08 5.94 -1.27
C SER A 22 0.40 6.25 -1.31
N THR A 23 1.19 5.40 -1.96
CA THR A 23 2.64 5.55 -2.07
C THR A 23 3.19 4.77 -3.26
N ASN A 24 4.48 4.92 -3.52
CA ASN A 24 5.19 4.25 -4.60
C ASN A 24 6.16 3.23 -4.02
N ILE A 25 6.08 1.99 -4.47
CA ILE A 25 6.98 0.92 -4.05
C ILE A 25 7.81 0.38 -5.22
N GLN A 26 8.99 -0.14 -4.91
CA GLN A 26 9.83 -0.83 -5.88
C GLN A 26 9.73 -2.33 -5.64
N LYS A 27 8.85 -3.02 -6.39
CA LYS A 27 8.50 -4.44 -6.15
C LYS A 27 9.69 -5.39 -6.09
N LYS A 28 10.75 -5.11 -6.88
CA LYS A 28 11.96 -5.95 -6.92
C LYS A 28 12.68 -6.08 -5.57
N ASN A 29 12.42 -5.16 -4.64
CA ASN A 29 13.05 -5.16 -3.31
C ASN A 29 12.29 -6.05 -2.31
N PHE A 30 11.17 -6.63 -2.71
CA PHE A 30 10.36 -7.51 -1.86
C PHE A 30 10.53 -8.96 -2.33
N GLU A 31 10.47 -9.89 -1.37
CA GLU A 31 10.58 -11.33 -1.65
C GLU A 31 9.54 -11.78 -2.68
N ALA A 32 9.91 -12.77 -3.49
CA ALA A 32 9.01 -13.39 -4.46
C ALA A 32 7.76 -13.91 -3.73
N GLY A 33 6.58 -13.41 -4.13
CA GLY A 33 5.28 -13.74 -3.51
C GLY A 33 4.73 -12.68 -2.56
N LYS A 34 5.57 -11.77 -2.02
CA LYS A 34 5.08 -10.62 -1.24
C LYS A 34 4.69 -9.48 -2.19
N LYS A 35 3.43 -9.06 -2.14
CA LYS A 35 2.92 -7.95 -2.97
C LYS A 35 3.52 -6.60 -2.54
N GLY A 36 3.91 -6.46 -1.27
CA GLY A 36 4.52 -5.26 -0.70
C GLY A 36 4.58 -5.36 0.83
N PRO A 37 4.95 -4.26 1.52
CA PRO A 37 5.02 -4.25 2.97
C PRO A 37 3.62 -4.18 3.58
N GLU A 38 3.42 -4.89 4.70
CA GLU A 38 2.27 -4.67 5.57
C GLU A 38 2.41 -3.32 6.27
N LEU A 39 1.39 -2.49 6.13
CA LEU A 39 1.40 -1.11 6.61
C LEU A 39 0.34 -0.94 7.68
N ARG A 40 0.76 -0.55 8.89
CA ARG A 40 -0.15 -0.13 9.95
C ARG A 40 -0.21 1.39 10.00
N LYS A 41 -1.36 1.98 9.73
CA LYS A 41 -1.55 3.44 9.75
C LYS A 41 -2.86 3.84 10.41
N TYR A 42 -2.88 5.07 10.93
CA TYR A 42 -4.07 5.68 11.48
C TYR A 42 -5.13 5.88 10.40
N ASN A 43 -6.32 5.36 10.63
CA ASN A 43 -7.49 5.63 9.80
C ASN A 43 -8.35 6.70 10.49
N PRO A 44 -8.52 7.90 9.90
CA PRO A 44 -9.29 8.97 10.54
C PRO A 44 -10.78 8.65 10.67
N LYS A 45 -11.31 7.71 9.87
CA LYS A 45 -12.73 7.32 9.95
C LYS A 45 -13.02 6.46 11.17
N THR A 46 -12.16 5.49 11.45
CA THR A 46 -12.31 4.57 12.59
C THR A 46 -11.56 5.03 13.83
N ARG A 47 -10.75 6.09 13.71
CA ARG A 47 -9.94 6.71 14.76
C ARG A 47 -8.95 5.76 15.44
N LYS A 48 -8.48 4.74 14.72
CA LYS A 48 -7.52 3.75 15.22
C LYS A 48 -6.46 3.39 14.18
N HIS A 49 -5.38 2.76 14.64
CA HIS A 49 -4.31 2.24 13.79
C HIS A 49 -4.61 0.83 13.32
N GLU A 50 -4.81 0.66 12.01
CA GLU A 50 -5.24 -0.59 11.38
C GLU A 50 -4.16 -1.12 10.44
N VAL A 51 -4.10 -2.45 10.29
CA VAL A 51 -3.33 -3.10 9.23
C VAL A 51 -4.09 -2.95 7.92
N LEU A 52 -3.45 -2.35 6.92
CA LEU A 52 -4.10 -1.98 5.68
C LEU A 52 -3.80 -2.97 4.55
N LYS A 53 -4.80 -3.19 3.69
CA LYS A 53 -4.67 -4.05 2.52
C LYS A 53 -4.13 -3.25 1.33
N MET A 54 -3.00 -3.68 0.80
CA MET A 54 -2.37 -3.07 -0.37
C MET A 54 -3.09 -3.48 -1.67
N LYS A 55 -3.33 -2.51 -2.56
CA LYS A 55 -3.78 -2.71 -3.94
C LYS A 55 -2.93 -1.87 -4.89
N GLU A 56 -2.60 -2.42 -6.04
CA GLU A 56 -1.94 -1.67 -7.10
C GLU A 56 -2.94 -0.76 -7.80
N ILE A 57 -2.51 0.45 -8.12
CA ILE A 57 -3.33 1.43 -8.82
C ILE A 57 -2.59 1.90 -10.07
N LYS A 58 -3.35 2.13 -11.15
CA LYS A 58 -2.80 2.84 -12.31
C LYS A 58 -2.57 4.28 -11.90
N LYS A 59 -1.38 4.81 -12.21
CA LYS A 59 -1.18 6.25 -12.16
C LYS A 59 -2.08 6.83 -13.25
N GLY A 60 -3.04 7.67 -12.86
CA GLY A 60 -3.76 8.54 -13.79
C GLY A 60 -2.79 9.45 -14.53
#